data_AF-A0AAF0PDG2-F1
#
_entry.id   AF-A0AAF0PDG2-F1
#
_cell.length_a   1.000
_cell.length_b   1.000
_cell.length_c   1.000
_cell.angle_alpha   90.00
_cell.angle_beta   90.00
_cell.angle_gamma   90.00
#
_symmetry.space_group_name_H-M   'P 1'
#
loop_
_entity.id
_entity.type
_entity.pdbx_description
1 polymer ?
#
loop_
_entity_poly.entity_id
_entity_poly.type
_entity_poly.pdbx_seq_one_letter_code
_entity_poly.pdbx_strand_id
1 'polypeptide(L)'
;MSTRRNLLRKAGLAGVGTVSGAALLPSPPDATDPSGTVEAAEPPAEAGDWVDDPITDEDETPIGRYHYEPTLDGYRATAPFNVVVLPAAGGESGLERIMSVLVDEGWVRNPEEYTRYAWDRTTEEYVRQEATAAQTYYGINGRRHVRCWSFEGVVSMQAHEDTPARPTHGVTSYLRGRETMERIFADEGWRVSPRAIDLRNETEPDHDGLATVIAEEP
;
A
#
# COMPACT_ATOMS: atom_id res chain seq x y z
N MET A 1 -9.63 64.25 12.48
CA MET A 1 -8.89 63.01 12.14
C MET A 1 -8.40 62.34 13.42
N SER A 2 -9.10 61.30 13.84
CA SER A 2 -8.82 60.33 14.92
C SER A 2 -9.94 59.29 14.70
N THR A 3 -9.78 57.96 14.63
CA THR A 3 -8.93 57.06 15.41
C THR A 3 -8.97 55.69 14.68
N ARG A 4 -7.86 55.20 14.13
CA ARG A 4 -7.71 53.81 13.61
C ARG A 4 -6.74 53.03 14.49
N ARG A 5 -7.05 52.88 15.78
CA ARG A 5 -6.13 52.23 16.73
C ARG A 5 -6.75 51.29 17.76
N ASN A 6 -7.98 50.79 17.56
CA ASN A 6 -8.59 49.90 18.56
C ASN A 6 -9.27 48.62 18.05
N LEU A 7 -8.91 48.14 16.84
CA LEU A 7 -9.47 46.88 16.30
C LEU A 7 -8.45 45.74 16.15
N LEU A 8 -7.23 45.88 16.68
CA LEU A 8 -6.18 44.84 16.64
C LEU A 8 -5.85 44.23 18.01
N ARG A 9 -6.81 44.20 18.95
CA ARG A 9 -6.60 43.63 20.30
C ARG A 9 -7.48 42.42 20.68
N LYS A 10 -8.15 41.77 19.71
CA LYS A 10 -8.99 40.58 19.98
C LYS A 10 -8.88 39.44 18.95
N ALA A 11 -7.70 39.25 18.35
CA ALA A 11 -7.39 38.06 17.54
C ALA A 11 -6.00 37.50 17.85
N GLY A 12 -5.60 37.52 19.13
CA GLY A 12 -4.27 37.12 19.59
C GLY A 12 -4.27 35.93 20.55
N LEU A 13 -5.21 34.98 20.41
CA LEU A 13 -5.35 33.86 21.37
C LEU A 13 -5.88 32.55 20.74
N ALA A 14 -5.47 32.22 19.52
CA ALA A 14 -5.78 30.92 18.88
C ALA A 14 -4.72 30.46 17.87
N GLY A 15 -3.43 30.71 18.14
CA GLY A 15 -2.37 30.53 17.14
C GLY A 15 -1.05 29.96 17.64
N VAL A 16 -1.04 29.24 18.78
CA VAL A 16 0.14 28.51 19.26
C VAL A 16 -0.34 27.21 19.89
N GLY A 17 -0.32 26.10 19.14
CA GLY A 17 -0.80 24.82 19.68
C GLY A 17 -0.66 23.57 18.80
N THR A 18 0.06 23.60 17.68
CA THR A 18 0.16 22.44 16.76
C THR A 18 1.58 22.06 16.36
N VAL A 19 2.59 22.43 17.15
CA VAL A 19 3.98 21.99 16.91
C VAL A 19 4.44 20.96 17.95
N SER A 20 3.81 20.93 19.13
CA SER A 20 4.24 20.05 20.23
C SER A 20 3.78 18.59 20.11
N GLY A 21 2.85 18.28 19.20
CA GLY A 21 2.32 16.92 19.02
C GLY A 21 3.20 16.00 18.17
N ALA A 22 3.91 16.56 17.17
CA ALA A 22 4.76 15.77 16.27
C ALA A 22 6.03 15.24 16.96
N ALA A 23 6.52 15.93 17.99
CA ALA A 23 7.70 15.52 18.77
C ALA A 23 7.39 14.47 19.86
N LEU A 24 6.11 14.21 20.14
CA LEU A 24 5.66 13.19 21.10
C LEU A 24 5.25 11.88 20.44
N LEU A 25 5.24 11.81 19.11
CA LEU A 25 5.06 10.54 18.43
C LEU A 25 6.39 9.78 18.56
N PRO A 26 6.38 8.56 19.13
CA PRO A 26 7.58 7.75 19.17
C PRO A 26 8.10 7.62 17.74
N SER A 27 9.40 7.82 17.55
CA SER A 27 10.04 7.32 16.33
C SER A 27 9.71 5.83 16.26
N PRO A 28 9.09 5.36 15.18
CA PRO A 28 8.85 3.94 15.06
C PRO A 28 10.20 3.23 15.22
N PRO A 29 10.23 2.06 15.90
CA PRO A 29 11.45 1.25 15.98
C PRO A 29 11.99 1.08 14.57
N ASP A 30 13.32 0.99 14.43
CA ASP A 30 14.04 0.96 13.15
C ASP A 30 13.30 0.05 12.15
N ALA A 31 12.42 0.65 11.35
CA ALA A 31 11.63 -0.10 10.40
C ALA A 31 12.64 -0.72 9.47
N THR A 32 12.66 -2.05 9.45
CA THR A 32 13.72 -2.87 8.91
C THR A 32 14.14 -2.31 7.55
N ASP A 33 15.44 -2.30 7.23
CA ASP A 33 15.90 -1.99 5.86
C ASP A 33 16.04 -3.28 5.03
N PRO A 34 15.05 -3.59 4.18
CA PRO A 34 15.05 -4.30 2.92
C PRO A 34 16.25 -4.98 2.26
N SER A 35 17.50 -4.93 2.70
CA SER A 35 18.55 -5.55 1.88
C SER A 35 18.49 -7.09 1.94
N GLY A 36 18.12 -7.76 0.83
CA GLY A 36 18.20 -9.22 0.68
C GLY A 36 17.16 -9.82 -0.28
N THR A 37 17.37 -11.06 -0.70
CA THR A 37 16.39 -11.85 -1.48
C THR A 37 15.80 -12.95 -0.58
N VAL A 38 14.49 -13.14 -0.62
CA VAL A 38 13.83 -14.26 0.06
C VAL A 38 14.00 -15.57 -0.72
N GLU A 39 14.01 -16.71 -0.01
CA GLU A 39 13.96 -18.02 -0.67
C GLU A 39 12.56 -18.22 -1.26
N ALA A 40 12.49 -18.45 -2.58
CA ALA A 40 11.21 -18.58 -3.27
C ALA A 40 10.55 -19.92 -2.94
N ALA A 41 9.33 -19.87 -2.41
CA ALA A 41 8.43 -21.00 -2.30
C ALA A 41 7.60 -21.16 -3.58
N GLU A 42 7.19 -22.38 -3.90
CA GLU A 42 6.19 -22.61 -4.94
C GLU A 42 4.88 -21.87 -4.57
N PRO A 43 4.18 -21.27 -5.56
CA PRO A 43 2.87 -20.67 -5.33
C PRO A 43 1.91 -21.69 -4.69
N PRO A 44 1.03 -21.24 -3.77
CA PRO A 44 -0.02 -22.08 -3.21
C PRO A 44 -1.00 -22.51 -4.32
N ALA A 45 -1.71 -23.63 -4.12
CA ALA A 45 -2.61 -24.19 -5.13
C ALA A 45 -3.75 -23.23 -5.49
N GLU A 46 -4.18 -22.42 -4.53
CA GLU A 46 -5.17 -21.35 -4.67
C GLU A 46 -4.76 -20.29 -5.68
N ALA A 47 -3.45 -20.11 -5.90
CA ALA A 47 -2.91 -19.19 -6.90
C ALA A 47 -2.68 -19.84 -8.28
N GLY A 48 -2.93 -21.15 -8.43
CA GLY A 48 -2.59 -21.92 -9.64
C GLY A 48 -3.09 -21.28 -10.93
N ASP A 49 -4.38 -20.89 -10.95
CA ASP A 49 -5.00 -20.30 -12.14
C ASP A 49 -4.43 -18.90 -12.51
N TRP A 50 -3.69 -18.25 -11.60
CA TRP A 50 -3.15 -16.89 -11.78
C TRP A 50 -1.69 -16.87 -12.20
N VAL A 51 -0.98 -17.99 -12.03
CA VAL A 51 0.45 -18.10 -12.34
C VAL A 51 0.71 -18.69 -13.72
N ASP A 52 -0.29 -19.36 -14.31
CA ASP A 52 -0.18 -20.02 -15.61
C ASP A 52 -0.28 -19.05 -16.78
N ASP A 53 -1.22 -18.09 -16.71
CA ASP A 53 -1.50 -17.12 -17.75
C ASP A 53 -1.50 -15.67 -17.20
N PRO A 54 -1.10 -14.67 -18.00
CA PRO A 54 -1.13 -13.29 -17.56
C PRO A 54 -2.54 -12.76 -17.33
N ILE A 55 -2.75 -12.02 -16.24
CA ILE A 55 -4.03 -11.38 -15.91
C ILE A 55 -4.14 -10.06 -16.68
N THR A 56 -5.02 -10.01 -17.68
CA THR A 56 -5.20 -8.82 -18.53
C THR A 56 -6.47 -8.03 -18.24
N ASP A 57 -7.34 -8.54 -17.38
CA ASP A 57 -8.62 -7.94 -17.02
C ASP A 57 -8.89 -8.10 -15.51
N GLU A 58 -9.36 -7.03 -14.86
CA GLU A 58 -9.73 -7.06 -13.44
C GLU A 58 -11.07 -7.80 -13.21
N ASP A 59 -11.85 -8.04 -14.28
CA ASP A 59 -13.08 -8.83 -14.22
C ASP A 59 -12.83 -10.35 -14.26
N GLU A 60 -11.61 -10.80 -14.53
CA GLU A 60 -11.27 -12.22 -14.67
C GLU A 60 -10.87 -12.86 -13.33
N THR A 61 -10.31 -12.09 -12.41
CA THR A 61 -9.74 -12.60 -11.14
C THR A 61 -10.13 -11.71 -9.95
N PRO A 62 -10.04 -12.21 -8.70
CA PRO A 62 -10.22 -11.35 -7.51
C PRO A 62 -9.00 -10.45 -7.24
N ILE A 63 -8.02 -10.41 -8.14
CA ILE A 63 -6.79 -9.63 -7.98
C ILE A 63 -6.96 -8.30 -8.71
N GLY A 64 -6.80 -7.20 -7.98
CA GLY A 64 -6.72 -5.89 -8.61
C GLY A 64 -5.42 -5.76 -9.41
N ARG A 65 -5.47 -4.97 -10.47
CA ARG A 65 -4.31 -4.66 -11.31
C ARG A 65 -3.78 -3.26 -11.05
N TYR A 66 -4.67 -2.32 -10.73
CA TYR A 66 -4.31 -0.94 -10.43
C TYR A 66 -5.07 -0.42 -9.22
N HIS A 67 -4.51 0.60 -8.57
CA HIS A 67 -5.34 1.56 -7.88
C HIS A 67 -5.66 2.77 -8.76
N TYR A 68 -6.76 3.41 -8.41
CA TYR A 68 -7.40 4.46 -9.16
C TYR A 68 -7.59 5.70 -8.31
N GLU A 69 -7.60 6.86 -8.97
CA GLU A 69 -8.09 8.10 -8.39
C GLU A 69 -9.38 8.56 -9.08
N PRO A 70 -10.28 9.24 -8.35
CA PRO A 70 -11.48 9.80 -8.94
C PRO A 70 -11.12 11.02 -9.80
N THR A 71 -11.84 11.15 -10.91
CA THR A 71 -11.80 12.28 -11.85
C THR A 71 -13.20 12.86 -12.00
N LEU A 72 -13.35 13.94 -12.79
CA LEU A 72 -14.67 14.54 -13.03
C LEU A 72 -15.65 13.57 -13.71
N ASP A 73 -15.14 12.67 -14.55
CA ASP A 73 -15.94 11.82 -15.44
C ASP A 73 -15.78 10.31 -15.14
N GLY A 74 -15.20 9.93 -14.00
CA GLY A 74 -14.97 8.53 -13.63
C GLY A 74 -13.69 8.32 -12.83
N TYR A 75 -12.95 7.26 -13.12
CA TYR A 75 -11.72 6.88 -12.43
C TYR A 75 -10.54 6.76 -13.40
N ARG A 76 -9.34 7.05 -12.90
CA ARG A 76 -8.09 6.94 -13.67
C ARG A 76 -7.11 6.05 -12.93
N ALA A 77 -6.56 5.05 -13.61
CA ALA A 77 -5.48 4.22 -13.08
C ALA A 77 -4.25 5.08 -12.78
N THR A 78 -3.67 4.93 -11.58
CA THR A 78 -2.53 5.75 -11.14
C THR A 78 -1.28 4.96 -10.85
N ALA A 79 -1.40 3.75 -10.31
CA ALA A 79 -0.25 2.92 -10.00
C ALA A 79 -0.63 1.44 -9.81
N PRO A 80 0.35 0.54 -9.97
CA PRO A 80 0.10 -0.89 -9.99
C PRO A 80 -0.09 -1.49 -8.60
N PHE A 81 -0.78 -2.62 -8.57
CA PHE A 81 -0.57 -3.61 -7.52
C PHE A 81 0.63 -4.49 -7.86
N ASN A 82 1.32 -4.94 -6.82
CA ASN A 82 2.57 -5.70 -6.94
C ASN A 82 2.73 -6.76 -5.84
N VAL A 83 1.74 -6.90 -4.96
CA VAL A 83 1.68 -7.94 -3.94
C VAL A 83 0.24 -8.46 -3.85
N VAL A 84 0.09 -9.78 -3.84
CA VAL A 84 -1.16 -10.50 -3.62
C VAL A 84 -0.99 -11.35 -2.38
N VAL A 85 -1.88 -11.21 -1.41
CA VAL A 85 -1.80 -11.91 -0.14
C VAL A 85 -3.00 -12.84 0.04
N LEU A 86 -2.73 -14.09 0.39
CA LEU A 86 -3.69 -15.13 0.72
C LEU A 86 -3.63 -15.39 2.23
N PRO A 87 -4.41 -14.65 3.04
CA PRO A 87 -4.49 -14.90 4.48
C PRO A 87 -5.25 -16.20 4.78
N ALA A 88 -4.99 -16.82 5.94
CA ALA A 88 -5.68 -18.05 6.34
C ALA A 88 -7.20 -17.85 6.54
N ALA A 89 -7.60 -16.63 6.89
CA ALA A 89 -8.99 -16.19 6.93
C ALA A 89 -9.21 -15.04 5.94
N GLY A 90 -10.27 -15.12 5.12
CA GLY A 90 -10.61 -14.05 4.17
C GLY A 90 -11.27 -12.81 4.81
N GLY A 91 -11.44 -11.77 3.99
CA GLY A 91 -12.18 -10.56 4.36
C GLY A 91 -11.47 -9.69 5.41
N GLU A 92 -12.25 -9.00 6.24
CA GLU A 92 -11.73 -8.09 7.26
C GLU A 92 -10.76 -8.76 8.23
N SER A 93 -10.98 -10.03 8.58
CA SER A 93 -10.09 -10.77 9.49
C SER A 93 -8.71 -11.03 8.87
N GLY A 94 -8.67 -11.37 7.58
CA GLY A 94 -7.43 -11.52 6.84
C GLY A 94 -6.68 -10.21 6.69
N LEU A 95 -7.40 -9.15 6.34
CA LEU A 95 -6.83 -7.81 6.24
C LEU A 95 -6.24 -7.34 7.58
N GLU A 96 -6.96 -7.55 8.68
CA GLU A 96 -6.49 -7.22 10.03
C GLU A 96 -5.25 -8.03 10.42
N ARG A 97 -5.17 -9.30 10.02
CA ARG A 97 -4.00 -10.15 10.25
C ARG A 97 -2.77 -9.60 9.52
N ILE A 98 -2.90 -9.28 8.22
CA ILE A 98 -1.84 -8.67 7.41
C ILE A 98 -1.38 -7.35 8.04
N MET A 99 -2.32 -6.50 8.45
CA MET A 99 -1.99 -5.22 9.08
C MET A 99 -1.37 -5.39 10.48
N SER A 100 -1.61 -6.50 11.16
CA SER A 100 -0.98 -6.80 12.46
C SER A 100 0.50 -7.15 12.27
N VAL A 101 0.84 -7.97 11.27
CA VAL A 101 2.24 -8.28 10.91
C VAL A 101 3.03 -6.99 10.66
N LEU A 102 2.48 -6.05 9.89
CA LEU A 102 3.14 -4.78 9.63
C LEU A 102 3.33 -3.93 10.89
N VAL A 103 2.33 -3.91 11.79
CA VAL A 103 2.42 -3.17 13.06
C VAL A 103 3.44 -3.78 14.01
N ASP A 104 3.52 -5.10 14.07
CA ASP A 104 4.51 -5.82 14.88
C ASP A 104 5.94 -5.54 14.39
N GLU A 105 6.11 -5.35 13.08
CA GLU A 105 7.34 -4.83 12.43
C GLU A 105 7.56 -3.31 12.59
N GLY A 106 6.71 -2.62 13.36
CA GLY A 106 6.85 -1.21 13.68
C GLY A 106 6.24 -0.23 12.68
N TRP A 107 5.44 -0.69 11.71
CA TRP A 107 4.74 0.19 10.78
C TRP A 107 3.54 0.88 11.45
N VAL A 108 3.26 2.09 11.00
CA VAL A 108 2.15 2.92 11.47
C VAL A 108 0.96 2.75 10.54
N ARG A 109 -0.20 2.40 11.10
CA ARG A 109 -1.46 2.35 10.36
C ARG A 109 -2.03 3.74 10.07
N ASN A 110 -2.82 3.82 9.00
CA ASN A 110 -3.53 5.04 8.61
C ASN A 110 -2.63 6.29 8.56
N PRO A 111 -1.47 6.23 7.87
CA PRO A 111 -0.64 7.41 7.68
C PRO A 111 -1.43 8.50 6.93
N GLU A 112 -0.93 9.74 6.98
CA GLU A 112 -1.51 10.82 6.16
C GLU A 112 -1.23 10.51 4.68
N GLU A 113 -2.29 10.34 3.89
CA GLU A 113 -2.18 9.96 2.48
C GLU A 113 -3.44 10.30 1.66
N TYR A 114 -3.31 10.21 0.34
CA TYR A 114 -4.43 10.36 -0.57
C TYR A 114 -5.31 9.11 -0.60
N THR A 115 -6.62 9.31 -0.57
CA THR A 115 -7.59 8.25 -0.86
C THR A 115 -7.42 7.71 -2.28
N ARG A 116 -7.39 6.39 -2.40
CA ARG A 116 -7.37 5.64 -3.65
C ARG A 116 -8.46 4.59 -3.67
N TYR A 117 -8.73 4.10 -4.87
CA TYR A 117 -9.79 3.14 -5.16
C TYR A 117 -9.24 1.94 -5.92
N ALA A 118 -9.96 0.82 -5.93
CA ALA A 118 -9.69 -0.32 -6.79
C ALA A 118 -11.02 -0.88 -7.32
N TRP A 119 -10.98 -1.54 -8.47
CA TRP A 119 -12.16 -2.15 -9.07
C TRP A 119 -12.54 -3.43 -8.34
N ASP A 120 -13.80 -3.53 -7.89
CA ASP A 120 -14.40 -4.75 -7.36
C ASP A 120 -15.35 -5.35 -8.41
N ARG A 121 -14.95 -6.47 -9.00
CA ARG A 121 -15.73 -7.20 -10.01
C ARG A 121 -17.04 -7.79 -9.47
N THR A 122 -17.16 -8.01 -8.16
CA THR A 122 -18.36 -8.63 -7.57
C THR A 122 -19.49 -7.61 -7.49
N THR A 123 -19.13 -6.37 -7.17
CA THR A 123 -20.08 -5.26 -7.07
C THR A 123 -20.12 -4.37 -8.32
N GLU A 124 -19.17 -4.55 -9.23
CA GLU A 124 -18.93 -3.67 -10.40
C GLU A 124 -18.75 -2.21 -9.98
N GLU A 125 -18.03 -2.00 -8.86
CA GLU A 125 -17.81 -0.68 -8.28
C GLU A 125 -16.33 -0.41 -7.96
N TYR A 126 -15.96 0.87 -7.97
CA TYR A 126 -14.67 1.30 -7.44
C TYR A 126 -14.76 1.46 -5.93
N VAL A 127 -14.10 0.57 -5.20
CA VAL A 127 -14.10 0.56 -3.74
C VAL A 127 -12.91 1.34 -3.19
N ARG A 128 -13.14 2.07 -2.10
CA ARG A 128 -12.10 2.83 -1.41
C ARG A 128 -11.10 1.86 -0.77
N GLN A 129 -9.82 2.25 -0.71
CA GLN A 129 -8.80 1.54 0.06
C GLN A 129 -9.27 1.22 1.49
N GLU A 130 -9.05 -0.01 1.92
CA GLU A 130 -9.60 -0.54 3.17
C GLU A 130 -8.61 -0.43 4.32
N ALA A 131 -7.32 -0.67 4.04
CA ALA A 131 -6.26 -0.54 5.04
C ALA A 131 -4.97 -0.01 4.43
N THR A 132 -4.19 0.67 5.28
CA THR A 132 -2.92 1.30 4.91
C THR A 132 -1.93 1.28 6.05
N ALA A 133 -0.66 1.12 5.72
CA ALA A 133 0.43 1.14 6.69
C ALA A 133 1.69 1.71 6.05
N ALA A 134 2.45 2.50 6.80
CA ALA A 134 3.74 3.04 6.35
C ALA A 134 4.77 3.03 7.47
N GLN A 135 6.05 3.13 7.13
CA GLN A 135 7.13 3.21 8.12
C GLN A 135 7.04 4.47 9.00
N THR A 136 6.42 5.55 8.54
CA THR A 136 6.17 6.77 9.32
C THR A 136 4.81 7.38 9.00
N TYR A 137 4.23 8.14 9.93
CA TYR A 137 2.89 8.73 9.75
C TYR A 137 2.82 9.75 8.60
N TYR A 138 3.82 10.64 8.48
CA TYR A 138 3.91 11.60 7.39
C TYR A 138 4.85 11.09 6.29
N GLY A 139 4.49 11.40 5.03
CA GLY A 139 5.29 11.08 3.85
C GLY A 139 6.57 11.88 3.78
N ILE A 140 7.69 11.17 3.76
CA ILE A 140 9.01 11.69 3.42
C ILE A 140 9.62 10.77 2.35
N ASN A 141 10.49 11.33 1.50
CA ASN A 141 11.16 10.53 0.46
C ASN A 141 11.91 9.35 1.11
N GLY A 142 11.80 8.17 0.52
CA GLY A 142 12.38 6.93 1.03
C GLY A 142 11.50 6.18 2.02
N ARG A 143 10.34 6.72 2.40
CA ARG A 143 9.38 6.02 3.26
C ARG A 143 8.70 4.90 2.49
N ARG A 144 8.69 3.69 3.04
CA ARG A 144 7.89 2.59 2.47
C ARG A 144 6.44 2.66 2.94
N HIS A 145 5.53 2.40 2.03
CA HIS A 145 4.09 2.55 2.24
C HIS A 145 3.32 1.49 1.46
N VAL A 146 2.27 0.96 2.10
CA VAL A 146 1.32 0.04 1.48
C VAL A 146 -0.13 0.52 1.55
N ARG A 147 -0.89 0.13 0.54
CA ARG A 147 -2.36 0.24 0.50
C ARG A 147 -2.97 -1.11 0.13
N CYS A 148 -4.07 -1.47 0.78
CA CYS A 148 -4.68 -2.79 0.67
C CYS A 148 -6.17 -2.72 0.38
N TRP A 149 -6.64 -3.72 -0.37
CA TRP A 149 -8.04 -3.99 -0.69
C TRP A 149 -8.28 -5.49 -0.57
N SER A 150 -9.39 -5.90 0.06
CA SER A 150 -9.80 -7.30 0.16
C SER A 150 -10.92 -7.63 -0.83
N PHE A 151 -10.65 -8.56 -1.74
CA PHE A 151 -11.61 -9.05 -2.73
C PHE A 151 -11.73 -10.56 -2.65
N GLU A 152 -12.93 -11.07 -2.39
CA GLU A 152 -13.24 -12.51 -2.42
C GLU A 152 -12.28 -13.37 -1.57
N GLY A 153 -11.75 -12.82 -0.47
CA GLY A 153 -10.80 -13.50 0.43
C GLY A 153 -9.32 -13.31 0.08
N VAL A 154 -9.00 -12.64 -1.02
CA VAL A 154 -7.65 -12.26 -1.46
C VAL A 154 -7.40 -10.80 -1.12
N VAL A 155 -6.20 -10.48 -0.64
CA VAL A 155 -5.80 -9.08 -0.43
C VAL A 155 -4.86 -8.63 -1.53
N SER A 156 -5.31 -7.66 -2.31
CA SER A 156 -4.49 -6.96 -3.29
C SER A 156 -3.79 -5.78 -2.63
N MET A 157 -2.48 -5.68 -2.82
CA MET A 157 -1.64 -4.69 -2.15
C MET A 157 -0.77 -3.91 -3.16
N GLN A 158 -0.82 -2.59 -3.01
CA GLN A 158 0.15 -1.66 -3.60
C GLN A 158 1.25 -1.42 -2.57
N ALA A 159 2.48 -1.83 -2.85
CA ALA A 159 3.66 -1.58 -2.02
C ALA A 159 4.69 -0.75 -2.77
N HIS A 160 5.15 0.35 -2.18
CA HIS A 160 6.09 1.25 -2.85
C HIS A 160 6.95 2.04 -1.86
N GLU A 161 8.02 2.63 -2.38
CA GLU A 161 8.83 3.65 -1.70
C GLU A 161 8.37 5.04 -2.15
N ASP A 162 8.04 5.91 -1.20
CA ASP A 162 7.70 7.30 -1.49
C ASP A 162 8.90 7.97 -2.18
N THR A 163 8.74 8.36 -3.44
CA THR A 163 9.71 9.17 -4.17
C THR A 163 9.16 10.59 -4.35
N PRO A 164 10.03 11.59 -4.62
CA PRO A 164 9.55 12.90 -5.04
C PRO A 164 8.55 12.77 -6.19
N ALA A 165 7.60 13.71 -6.31
CA ALA A 165 6.67 13.73 -7.43
C ALA A 165 7.34 13.93 -8.82
N ARG A 166 8.65 14.23 -8.85
CA ARG A 166 9.47 14.40 -10.06
C ARG A 166 10.90 13.87 -9.83
N PRO A 167 11.37 12.88 -10.60
CA PRO A 167 10.57 12.07 -11.55
C PRO A 167 9.44 11.31 -10.85
N THR A 168 8.40 10.92 -11.58
CA THR A 168 7.36 9.99 -11.12
C THR A 168 8.02 8.76 -10.50
N HIS A 169 7.30 8.01 -9.64
CA HIS A 169 7.80 6.73 -9.14
C HIS A 169 8.36 5.90 -10.33
N GLY A 170 9.49 5.25 -10.10
CA GLY A 170 10.13 4.38 -11.09
C GLY A 170 10.10 2.95 -10.60
N VAL A 171 10.47 2.01 -11.46
CA VAL A 171 10.43 0.56 -11.19
C VAL A 171 11.09 0.18 -9.87
N THR A 172 12.15 0.88 -9.49
CA THR A 172 12.86 0.67 -8.22
C THR A 172 11.98 0.95 -6.99
N SER A 173 11.06 1.91 -7.06
CA SER A 173 10.13 2.22 -5.96
C SER A 173 9.23 1.02 -5.63
N TYR A 174 8.56 0.47 -6.66
CA TYR A 174 7.67 -0.67 -6.49
C TYR A 174 8.43 -1.96 -6.21
N LEU A 175 9.60 -2.15 -6.83
CA LEU A 175 10.45 -3.30 -6.56
C LEU A 175 10.90 -3.33 -5.10
N ARG A 176 11.39 -2.21 -4.56
CA ARG A 176 11.78 -2.12 -3.14
C ARG A 176 10.59 -2.29 -2.21
N GLY A 177 9.43 -1.73 -2.55
CA GLY A 177 8.21 -1.93 -1.78
C GLY A 177 7.81 -3.41 -1.72
N ARG A 178 7.80 -4.09 -2.87
CA ARG A 178 7.50 -5.53 -3.01
C ARG A 178 8.48 -6.39 -2.22
N GLU A 179 9.79 -6.20 -2.42
CA GLU A 179 10.85 -6.94 -1.70
C GLU A 179 10.77 -6.74 -0.18
N THR A 180 10.30 -5.56 0.26
CA THR A 180 10.06 -5.31 1.68
C THR A 180 8.93 -6.15 2.24
N MET A 181 7.82 -6.25 1.51
CA MET A 181 6.70 -7.10 1.91
C MET A 181 7.10 -8.57 1.89
N GLU A 182 7.76 -9.02 0.83
CA GLU A 182 8.30 -10.38 0.73
C GLU A 182 9.05 -10.77 2.00
N ARG A 183 9.96 -9.91 2.48
CA ARG A 183 10.74 -10.23 3.65
C ARG A 183 9.95 -10.19 4.95
N ILE A 184 9.15 -9.14 5.17
CA ILE A 184 8.34 -9.01 6.40
C ILE A 184 7.47 -10.26 6.59
N PHE A 185 6.80 -10.72 5.54
CA PHE A 185 5.95 -11.90 5.63
C PHE A 185 6.76 -13.20 5.68
N ALA A 186 7.91 -13.29 5.01
CA ALA A 186 8.80 -14.44 5.15
C ALA A 186 9.37 -14.59 6.57
N ASP A 187 9.71 -13.48 7.25
CA ASP A 187 10.21 -13.47 8.63
C ASP A 187 9.12 -13.91 9.63
N GLU A 188 7.85 -13.66 9.31
CA GLU A 188 6.67 -14.19 10.02
C GLU A 188 6.38 -15.67 9.67
N GLY A 189 7.17 -16.27 8.76
CA GLY A 189 7.05 -17.68 8.36
C GLY A 189 6.02 -17.94 7.27
N TRP A 190 5.52 -16.91 6.58
CA TRP A 190 4.57 -17.08 5.48
C TRP A 190 5.30 -17.53 4.23
N ARG A 191 4.59 -18.25 3.36
CA ARG A 191 5.14 -18.67 2.07
C ARG A 191 5.16 -17.50 1.12
N VAL A 192 6.31 -17.28 0.48
CA VAL A 192 6.50 -16.18 -0.45
C VAL A 192 6.94 -16.71 -1.79
N SER A 193 6.21 -16.33 -2.84
CA SER A 193 6.48 -16.69 -4.23
C SER A 193 6.73 -15.41 -5.02
N PRO A 194 7.99 -14.93 -5.06
CA PRO A 194 8.35 -13.68 -5.72
C PRO A 194 8.00 -13.69 -7.19
N ARG A 195 7.39 -12.59 -7.68
CA ARG A 195 7.12 -12.37 -9.12
C ARG A 195 6.33 -13.52 -9.78
N ALA A 196 5.46 -14.17 -9.02
CA ALA A 196 4.72 -15.34 -9.47
C ALA A 196 3.58 -15.03 -10.46
N ILE A 197 3.02 -13.82 -10.39
CA ILE A 197 1.88 -13.41 -11.22
C ILE A 197 2.30 -12.31 -12.19
N ASP A 198 1.89 -12.43 -13.45
CA ASP A 198 1.97 -11.37 -14.46
C ASP A 198 0.62 -10.65 -14.56
N LEU A 199 0.55 -9.41 -14.07
CA LEU A 199 -0.65 -8.58 -14.09
C LEU A 199 -0.79 -7.77 -15.38
N ARG A 200 0.15 -7.88 -16.32
CA ARG A 200 0.18 -7.13 -17.59
C ARG A 200 -0.09 -5.64 -17.39
N ASN A 201 0.34 -5.12 -16.24
CA ASN A 201 0.05 -3.76 -15.83
C ASN A 201 1.23 -2.83 -16.10
N GLU A 202 2.36 -3.35 -16.61
CA GLU A 202 3.63 -2.66 -16.77
C GLU A 202 3.54 -1.35 -17.55
N THR A 203 4.32 -0.35 -17.13
CA THR A 203 4.58 0.86 -17.91
C THR A 203 6.04 1.21 -17.73
N GLU A 204 6.85 1.18 -18.79
CA GLU A 204 8.25 1.57 -18.67
C GLU A 204 8.39 3.09 -18.50
N PRO A 205 9.18 3.61 -17.53
CA PRO A 205 10.03 2.91 -16.56
C PRO A 205 9.44 2.80 -15.13
N ASP A 206 8.12 2.84 -14.98
CA ASP A 206 7.38 2.95 -13.71
C ASP A 206 7.32 1.62 -12.92
N HIS A 207 7.01 0.49 -13.56
CA HIS A 207 6.92 -0.83 -12.91
C HIS A 207 6.98 -2.01 -13.89
N ASP A 208 7.23 -3.22 -13.38
CA ASP A 208 7.59 -4.41 -14.18
C ASP A 208 6.45 -5.36 -14.53
N GLY A 209 5.21 -5.06 -14.13
CA GLY A 209 4.05 -5.91 -14.44
C GLY A 209 3.81 -7.06 -13.47
N LEU A 210 4.77 -7.34 -12.58
CA LEU A 210 4.81 -8.59 -11.82
C LEU A 210 4.37 -8.40 -10.37
N ALA A 211 3.64 -9.37 -9.84
CA ALA A 211 3.23 -9.41 -8.46
C ALA A 211 3.79 -10.64 -7.73
N THR A 212 4.10 -10.43 -6.45
CA THR A 212 4.47 -11.51 -5.53
C THR A 212 3.22 -12.08 -4.88
N VAL A 213 3.16 -13.41 -4.76
CA VAL A 213 2.14 -14.09 -3.96
C VAL A 213 2.71 -14.38 -2.58
N ILE A 214 1.96 -14.02 -1.54
CA ILE A 214 2.29 -14.25 -0.14
C ILE A 214 1.13 -15.04 0.48
N ALA A 215 1.41 -16.17 1.13
CA ALA A 215 0.37 -17.03 1.69
C ALA A 215 0.64 -17.41 3.14
N GLU A 216 -0.34 -17.17 3.99
CA GLU A 216 -0.37 -17.67 5.37
C GLU A 216 -0.75 -19.15 5.33
N GLU A 217 0.09 -20.03 5.89
CA GLU A 217 -0.29 -21.44 6.01
C GLU A 217 -1.44 -21.61 7.04
N PRO A 218 -2.43 -22.47 6.78
CA PRO A 218 -3.56 -22.71 7.67
C PRO A 218 -3.21 -23.43 8.98
#